data_AF-A0A949G9R3-F1
#
_entry.id   AF-A0A949G9R3-F1
#
_cell.length_a   1.000
_cell.length_b   1.000
_cell.length_c   1.000
_cell.angle_alpha   90.00
_cell.angle_beta   90.00
_cell.angle_gamma   90.00
#
_symmetry.space_group_name_H-M   'P 1'
#
loop_
_entity.id
_entity.type
_entity.pdbx_description
1 polymer ?
#
loop_
_entity_poly.entity_id
_entity_poly.type
_entity_poly.pdbx_seq_one_letter_code
_entity_poly.pdbx_strand_id
1 'polypeptide(L)'
;LQTIDSNPSYPGISVGFDWNRQGSAVNGTIDDTRIYSRALSAQEVTELYNTGNAARTNNSLVGPGNLNSGLVGWWTFDGKNTDWKTGVTNDSSGSGNNGQLIGMSTSTSVVPGKIGQALKFNGTNQAVSTPSIDLSSTNKITISFWVNAPYESYNQNFFENSNNYNGNSEAFIISMNDICTGNNFEFGYSHSGYYLIDCIPYSGWGSWHQVTLVIDKSIASQNQVSAYVDGKSVSVTSTSYTSYDNNNFGNYPLYFMSRAASSAWANGSIDDTRIYSRALSAQEVQQLYNTGSAGHTNNSLVGPGNLNSGLVGWWTFDGKDTNWATGKTNDISGNGNNGQMINLSTTTSSVGGRMGQALLFNGTSQGINLGYPSTLQFDGKSAVSVSAWVKFKTAVPSGTATVLVDGETFTNSCINPAEVQYLLDTYFGNFSFGVCTSSNIWTTAQGLAPLAGRWYFIVGTYDGANERLYVNGALNATTAQTGTLTTLSGGGATGASIGYDSFRNGEFMNGIIDDVRVYGHTLSAQEVQQLYNLGH
;
A
#
# COMPACT_ATOMS: atom_id res chain seq x y z
N LEU A 1 -24.74 -10.63 34.26
CA LEU A 1 -23.82 -10.93 35.39
C LEU A 1 -24.46 -10.40 36.66
N GLN A 2 -24.92 -11.30 37.53
CA GLN A 2 -25.25 -10.96 38.92
C GLN A 2 -23.94 -10.53 39.59
N THR A 3 -23.97 -9.39 40.28
CA THR A 3 -22.84 -8.81 41.01
C THR A 3 -22.38 -9.76 42.10
N ILE A 4 -21.17 -10.32 41.94
CA ILE A 4 -20.38 -10.90 43.02
C ILE A 4 -19.45 -9.78 43.51
N ASP A 5 -19.99 -8.83 44.27
CA ASP A 5 -19.30 -8.21 45.40
C ASP A 5 -20.29 -7.29 46.14
N SER A 6 -20.46 -7.50 47.44
CA SER A 6 -21.31 -6.67 48.31
C SER A 6 -20.47 -5.78 49.23
N ASN A 7 -19.19 -5.55 48.92
CA ASN A 7 -18.31 -4.70 49.70
C ASN A 7 -18.23 -3.27 49.09
N PRO A 8 -18.73 -2.22 49.77
CA PRO A 8 -18.71 -0.84 49.28
C PRO A 8 -17.31 -0.20 49.25
N SER A 9 -16.26 -0.91 49.69
CA SER A 9 -14.88 -0.40 49.75
C SER A 9 -13.98 -0.83 48.59
N TYR A 10 -14.44 -1.71 47.69
CA TYR A 10 -13.69 -2.12 46.50
C TYR A 10 -14.62 -2.16 45.28
N PRO A 11 -14.55 -1.18 44.37
CA PRO A 11 -15.26 -1.31 43.11
C PRO A 11 -14.62 -2.48 42.34
N GLY A 12 -15.44 -3.28 41.67
CA GLY A 12 -15.01 -4.45 40.90
C GLY A 12 -14.07 -4.12 39.72
N ILE A 13 -14.00 -5.05 38.76
CA ILE A 13 -13.11 -4.94 37.60
C ILE A 13 -13.32 -3.59 36.88
N SER A 14 -12.23 -2.83 36.72
CA SER A 14 -12.20 -1.55 36.02
C SER A 14 -11.44 -1.70 34.69
N VAL A 15 -11.97 -1.10 33.63
CA VAL A 15 -11.37 -1.12 32.28
C VAL A 15 -11.10 0.32 31.85
N GLY A 16 -9.85 0.60 31.44
CA GLY A 16 -9.43 1.92 30.94
C GLY A 16 -9.09 2.96 32.00
N PHE A 17 -9.22 2.65 33.29
CA PHE A 17 -8.78 3.52 34.38
C PHE A 17 -8.56 2.71 35.68
N ASP A 18 -7.73 3.23 36.58
CA ASP A 18 -7.49 2.68 37.92
C ASP A 18 -8.03 3.64 39.00
N TRP A 19 -8.88 3.13 39.89
CA TRP A 19 -9.49 3.89 41.00
C TRP A 19 -8.48 4.37 42.06
N ASN A 20 -7.35 3.66 42.23
CA ASN A 20 -6.39 3.93 43.30
C ASN A 20 -5.24 4.86 42.88
N ARG A 21 -5.17 5.26 41.61
CA ARG A 21 -4.12 6.15 41.09
C ARG A 21 -4.73 7.28 40.27
N GLN A 22 -4.86 8.46 40.89
CA GLN A 22 -5.22 9.68 40.15
C GLN A 22 -4.23 9.91 39.00
N GLY A 23 -4.76 10.01 37.78
CA GLY A 23 -3.98 10.21 36.55
C GLY A 23 -3.64 8.96 35.74
N SER A 24 -4.12 7.76 36.13
CA SER A 24 -3.84 6.49 35.43
C SER A 24 -4.96 6.04 34.48
N ALA A 25 -5.60 6.98 33.78
CA ALA A 25 -6.53 6.64 32.70
C ALA A 25 -5.73 6.32 31.43
N VAL A 26 -6.18 5.32 30.67
CA VAL A 26 -5.62 5.03 29.34
C VAL A 26 -5.86 6.25 28.45
N ASN A 27 -4.79 6.88 27.97
CA ASN A 27 -4.85 7.93 26.96
C ASN A 27 -4.87 7.29 25.57
N GLY A 28 -6.03 6.79 25.18
CA GLY A 28 -6.26 6.05 23.92
C GLY A 28 -7.68 5.49 23.86
N THR A 29 -8.04 4.86 22.73
CA THR A 29 -9.32 4.15 22.58
C THR A 29 -9.18 2.68 23.00
N ILE A 30 -10.20 2.16 23.68
CA ILE A 30 -10.31 0.74 24.07
C ILE A 30 -11.55 0.20 23.37
N ASP A 31 -11.44 -0.96 22.74
CA ASP A 31 -12.54 -1.67 22.11
C ASP A 31 -12.46 -3.18 22.45
N ASP A 32 -13.54 -3.91 22.22
CA ASP A 32 -13.60 -5.38 22.24
C ASP A 32 -13.16 -6.06 23.56
N THR A 33 -13.32 -5.36 24.70
CA THR A 33 -12.93 -5.91 26.01
C THR A 33 -13.85 -7.05 26.45
N ARG A 34 -13.25 -8.21 26.76
CA ARG A 34 -13.96 -9.41 27.22
C ARG A 34 -13.30 -9.98 28.48
N ILE A 35 -14.12 -10.50 29.38
CA ILE A 35 -13.66 -11.15 30.62
C ILE A 35 -14.23 -12.56 30.64
N TYR A 36 -13.37 -13.56 30.85
CA TYR A 36 -13.73 -14.97 30.86
C TYR A 36 -13.55 -15.55 32.25
N SER A 37 -14.52 -16.34 32.72
CA SER A 37 -14.43 -17.06 34.00
C SER A 37 -13.58 -18.35 33.91
N ARG A 38 -12.82 -18.50 32.83
CA ARG A 38 -11.91 -19.64 32.57
C ARG A 38 -10.74 -19.19 31.71
N ALA A 39 -9.66 -19.97 31.74
CA ALA A 39 -8.57 -19.82 30.78
C ALA A 39 -9.07 -20.16 29.36
N LEU A 40 -8.61 -19.37 28.39
CA LEU A 40 -8.82 -19.64 26.96
C LEU A 40 -7.65 -20.45 26.42
N SER A 41 -7.93 -21.36 25.48
CA SER A 41 -6.91 -22.05 24.70
C SER A 41 -6.27 -21.13 23.66
N ALA A 42 -5.08 -21.49 23.16
CA ALA A 42 -4.40 -20.74 22.10
C ALA A 42 -5.25 -20.61 20.83
N GLN A 43 -6.04 -21.65 20.50
CA GLN A 43 -6.97 -21.62 19.39
C GLN A 43 -8.11 -20.63 19.63
N GLU A 44 -8.72 -20.62 20.82
CA GLU A 44 -9.79 -19.66 21.15
C GLU A 44 -9.30 -18.22 21.20
N VAL A 45 -8.07 -17.96 21.67
CA VAL A 45 -7.44 -16.64 21.60
C VAL A 45 -7.21 -16.22 20.15
N THR A 46 -6.77 -17.16 19.30
CA THR A 46 -6.58 -16.93 17.87
C THR A 46 -7.91 -16.67 17.17
N GLU A 47 -8.96 -17.42 17.51
CA GLU A 47 -10.32 -17.21 16.99
C GLU A 47 -10.88 -15.86 17.44
N LEU A 48 -10.66 -15.44 18.68
CA LEU A 48 -11.09 -14.12 19.17
C LEU A 48 -10.38 -12.98 18.46
N TYR A 49 -9.05 -13.08 18.31
CA TYR A 49 -8.25 -12.17 17.51
C TYR A 49 -8.74 -12.13 16.05
N ASN A 50 -9.07 -13.30 15.49
CA ASN A 50 -9.62 -13.41 14.15
C ASN A 50 -11.05 -12.89 14.03
N THR A 51 -11.90 -12.95 15.06
CA THR A 51 -13.20 -12.26 15.04
C THR A 51 -13.04 -10.74 15.07
N GLY A 52 -12.07 -10.20 15.83
CA GLY A 52 -11.72 -8.78 15.78
C GLY A 52 -11.14 -8.35 14.42
N ASN A 53 -10.51 -9.27 13.68
CA ASN A 53 -10.02 -9.04 12.32
C ASN A 53 -11.04 -9.34 11.21
N ALA A 54 -11.94 -10.30 11.41
CA ALA A 54 -13.00 -10.69 10.47
C ALA A 54 -14.23 -9.77 10.59
N ALA A 55 -14.45 -9.14 11.75
CA ALA A 55 -15.39 -8.02 11.87
C ALA A 55 -14.93 -6.75 11.12
N ARG A 56 -13.69 -6.74 10.58
CA ARG A 56 -13.24 -5.68 9.65
C ARG A 56 -13.70 -5.88 8.20
N THR A 57 -14.37 -7.00 7.89
CA THR A 57 -15.18 -7.10 6.68
C THR A 57 -16.62 -6.83 7.05
N ASN A 58 -17.11 -5.64 6.66
CA ASN A 58 -18.49 -5.18 6.76
C ASN A 58 -19.02 -4.86 8.18
N ASN A 59 -18.46 -3.82 8.82
CA ASN A 59 -19.25 -2.67 9.29
C ASN A 59 -18.38 -1.67 10.10
N SER A 60 -18.34 -0.42 9.62
CA SER A 60 -18.17 0.83 10.37
C SER A 60 -17.08 0.91 11.46
N LEU A 61 -15.82 1.17 11.07
CA LEU A 61 -14.86 1.94 11.89
C LEU A 61 -14.05 2.88 10.98
N VAL A 62 -14.54 4.13 10.89
CA VAL A 62 -13.93 5.24 10.13
C VAL A 62 -12.81 5.84 10.96
N GLY A 63 -11.55 5.52 10.64
CA GLY A 63 -10.36 6.19 11.17
C GLY A 63 -9.63 6.97 10.08
N PRO A 64 -9.10 8.18 10.36
CA PRO A 64 -8.37 8.98 9.37
C PRO A 64 -7.07 8.27 8.93
N GLY A 65 -6.89 8.11 7.61
CA GLY A 65 -5.67 7.59 6.99
C GLY A 65 -5.81 6.25 6.25
N ASN A 66 -6.96 5.59 6.33
CA ASN A 66 -7.24 4.41 5.50
C ASN A 66 -8.06 4.80 4.26
N LEU A 67 -7.39 4.92 3.11
CA LEU A 67 -8.00 5.22 1.82
C LEU A 67 -8.84 4.07 1.23
N ASN A 68 -8.95 2.91 1.90
CA ASN A 68 -9.91 1.88 1.51
C ASN A 68 -11.23 1.98 2.31
N SER A 69 -11.24 2.75 3.41
CA SER A 69 -12.45 2.92 4.22
C SER A 69 -13.48 3.76 3.47
N GLY A 70 -14.70 3.24 3.35
CA GLY A 70 -15.81 3.91 2.68
C GLY A 70 -15.59 4.09 1.17
N LEU A 71 -14.68 3.34 0.55
CA LEU A 71 -14.48 3.37 -0.90
C LEU A 71 -15.62 2.61 -1.59
N VAL A 72 -16.35 3.28 -2.48
CA VAL A 72 -17.55 2.78 -3.17
C VAL A 72 -17.24 2.43 -4.63
N GLY A 73 -16.27 3.11 -5.23
CA GLY A 73 -15.84 2.84 -6.60
C GLY A 73 -14.40 3.27 -6.79
N TRP A 74 -13.63 2.46 -7.50
CA TRP A 74 -12.25 2.78 -7.88
C TRP A 74 -11.92 2.22 -9.27
N TRP A 75 -11.82 3.11 -10.25
CA TRP A 75 -11.47 2.76 -11.62
C TRP A 75 -10.08 3.30 -11.94
N THR A 76 -9.09 2.39 -11.93
CA THR A 76 -7.70 2.70 -12.27
C THR A 76 -7.47 2.84 -13.76
N PHE A 77 -8.35 2.25 -14.58
CA PHE A 77 -8.22 2.14 -16.04
C PHE A 77 -6.98 1.42 -16.58
N ASP A 78 -6.07 0.99 -15.70
CA ASP A 78 -4.92 0.17 -16.02
C ASP A 78 -5.28 -1.03 -16.92
N GLY A 79 -4.36 -1.43 -17.81
CA GLY A 79 -4.62 -2.51 -18.77
C GLY A 79 -5.02 -3.84 -18.12
N LYS A 80 -4.56 -4.12 -16.89
CA LYS A 80 -4.97 -5.30 -16.11
C LYS A 80 -6.41 -5.19 -15.58
N ASN A 81 -6.90 -3.98 -15.41
CA ASN A 81 -8.23 -3.64 -14.89
C ASN A 81 -9.22 -3.32 -16.01
N THR A 82 -8.78 -3.20 -17.25
CA THR A 82 -9.63 -2.87 -18.40
C THR A 82 -9.61 -4.00 -19.42
N ASP A 83 -10.70 -4.77 -19.46
CA ASP A 83 -10.91 -5.82 -20.47
C ASP A 83 -11.54 -5.24 -21.73
N TRP A 84 -10.70 -4.97 -22.73
CA TRP A 84 -11.10 -4.45 -24.02
C TRP A 84 -11.90 -5.43 -24.88
N LYS A 85 -11.93 -6.72 -24.55
CA LYS A 85 -12.75 -7.70 -25.29
C LYS A 85 -14.21 -7.64 -24.87
N THR A 86 -14.45 -7.47 -23.58
CA THR A 86 -15.80 -7.32 -23.01
C THR A 86 -16.25 -5.87 -22.93
N GLY A 87 -15.31 -4.92 -23.07
CA GLY A 87 -15.57 -3.50 -22.93
C GLY A 87 -15.86 -3.11 -21.49
N VAL A 88 -15.22 -3.77 -20.52
CA VAL A 88 -15.44 -3.53 -19.09
C VAL A 88 -14.15 -3.01 -18.44
N THR A 89 -14.26 -1.99 -17.60
CA THR A 89 -13.22 -1.58 -16.67
C THR A 89 -13.66 -1.89 -15.24
N ASN A 90 -12.83 -2.63 -14.53
CA ASN A 90 -13.16 -3.21 -13.23
C ASN A 90 -13.12 -2.15 -12.13
N ASP A 91 -14.12 -2.18 -11.26
CA ASP A 91 -14.11 -1.50 -9.99
C ASP A 91 -13.21 -2.24 -9.01
N SER A 92 -12.08 -1.61 -8.67
CA SER A 92 -11.06 -2.14 -7.77
C SER A 92 -11.37 -1.88 -6.29
N SER A 93 -12.48 -1.23 -5.96
CA SER A 93 -12.91 -1.00 -4.57
C SER A 93 -13.43 -2.27 -3.88
N GLY A 94 -13.85 -3.27 -4.67
CA GLY A 94 -14.56 -4.46 -4.19
C GLY A 94 -16.08 -4.32 -4.12
N SER A 95 -16.64 -3.14 -4.48
CA SER A 95 -18.09 -2.89 -4.48
C SER A 95 -18.80 -3.42 -5.74
N GLY A 96 -18.05 -3.82 -6.76
CA GLY A 96 -18.60 -4.41 -7.99
C GLY A 96 -19.24 -3.40 -8.93
N ASN A 97 -18.98 -2.11 -8.76
CA ASN A 97 -19.50 -1.03 -9.60
C ASN A 97 -18.71 -0.92 -10.92
N ASN A 98 -18.49 -2.03 -11.61
CA ASN A 98 -17.68 -2.07 -12.83
C ASN A 98 -18.23 -1.11 -13.90
N GLY A 99 -17.33 -0.43 -14.61
CA GLY A 99 -17.69 0.48 -15.69
C GLY A 99 -17.79 -0.23 -17.05
N GLN A 100 -18.84 0.03 -17.80
CA GLN A 100 -18.96 -0.36 -19.20
C GLN A 100 -18.38 0.75 -20.09
N LEU A 101 -17.42 0.40 -20.94
CA LEU A 101 -16.85 1.28 -21.96
C LEU A 101 -17.84 1.43 -23.13
N ILE A 102 -18.07 2.66 -23.56
CA ILE A 102 -19.02 3.00 -24.63
C ILE A 102 -18.26 3.74 -25.73
N GLY A 103 -18.27 3.20 -26.96
CA GLY A 103 -17.62 3.84 -28.12
C GLY A 103 -16.09 3.91 -28.08
N MET A 104 -15.44 3.19 -27.14
CA MET A 104 -13.99 3.27 -26.90
C MET A 104 -13.23 2.13 -27.58
N SER A 105 -11.97 2.36 -27.95
CA SER A 105 -11.11 1.33 -28.57
C SER A 105 -9.67 1.41 -28.08
N THR A 106 -8.94 0.29 -28.11
CA THR A 106 -7.52 0.25 -27.75
C THR A 106 -6.64 1.18 -28.59
N SER A 107 -7.02 1.46 -29.84
CA SER A 107 -6.26 2.29 -30.77
C SER A 107 -6.42 3.80 -30.53
N THR A 108 -7.47 4.24 -29.82
CA THR A 108 -7.79 5.67 -29.68
C THR A 108 -7.97 6.12 -28.24
N SER A 109 -8.32 5.20 -27.34
CA SER A 109 -8.71 5.51 -25.96
C SER A 109 -7.65 5.12 -24.93
N VAL A 110 -6.55 4.46 -25.32
CA VAL A 110 -5.46 4.09 -24.40
C VAL A 110 -4.36 5.14 -24.45
N VAL A 111 -4.09 5.78 -23.32
CA VAL A 111 -2.99 6.75 -23.18
C VAL A 111 -2.23 6.53 -21.87
N PRO A 112 -0.97 6.99 -21.75
CA PRO A 112 -0.29 7.06 -20.47
C PRO A 112 -1.11 7.89 -19.47
N GLY A 113 -1.45 7.26 -18.34
CA GLY A 113 -2.13 7.92 -17.25
C GLY A 113 -1.19 8.72 -16.37
N LYS A 114 -1.73 9.36 -15.34
CA LYS A 114 -0.93 9.86 -14.24
C LYS A 114 -0.36 8.71 -13.40
N ILE A 115 -1.16 7.66 -13.23
CA ILE A 115 -0.81 6.40 -12.57
C ILE A 115 -1.09 5.30 -13.59
N GLY A 116 -0.03 4.71 -14.14
CA GLY A 116 -0.19 3.62 -15.13
C GLY A 116 -0.87 4.07 -16.43
N GLN A 117 -2.03 3.51 -16.74
CA GLN A 117 -2.77 3.75 -17.97
C GLN A 117 -4.10 4.47 -17.71
N ALA A 118 -4.40 5.48 -18.52
CA ALA A 118 -5.65 6.23 -18.49
C ALA A 118 -6.56 5.91 -19.68
N LEU A 119 -7.80 6.40 -19.58
CA LEU A 119 -8.74 6.46 -20.70
C LEU A 119 -8.76 7.86 -21.33
N LYS A 120 -8.66 7.91 -22.66
CA LYS A 120 -8.89 9.12 -23.48
C LYS A 120 -10.25 9.07 -24.16
N PHE A 121 -10.95 10.20 -24.10
CA PHE A 121 -12.29 10.43 -24.59
C PHE A 121 -12.27 11.48 -25.69
N ASN A 122 -13.06 11.27 -26.74
CA ASN A 122 -13.06 12.07 -27.96
C ASN A 122 -14.03 13.27 -27.95
N GLY A 123 -14.83 13.46 -26.89
CA GLY A 123 -15.81 14.54 -26.80
C GLY A 123 -17.02 14.42 -27.73
N THR A 124 -17.33 13.23 -28.26
CA THR A 124 -18.49 13.07 -29.18
C THR A 124 -19.36 11.85 -28.92
N ASN A 125 -18.78 10.70 -28.56
CA ASN A 125 -19.55 9.45 -28.39
C ASN A 125 -18.88 8.43 -27.47
N GLN A 126 -17.94 8.88 -26.62
CA GLN A 126 -17.17 8.03 -25.73
C GLN A 126 -17.52 8.30 -24.28
N ALA A 127 -17.76 7.24 -23.51
CA ALA A 127 -18.10 7.32 -22.10
C ALA A 127 -17.74 6.02 -21.37
N VAL A 128 -17.77 6.10 -20.03
CA VAL A 128 -17.91 4.93 -19.16
C VAL A 128 -19.25 5.05 -18.42
N SER A 129 -20.01 3.96 -18.34
CA SER A 129 -21.24 3.92 -17.52
C SER A 129 -21.16 2.83 -16.47
N THR A 130 -21.52 3.12 -15.23
CA THR A 130 -21.62 2.11 -14.17
C THR A 130 -23.06 1.62 -14.01
N PRO A 131 -23.28 0.48 -13.34
CA PRO A 131 -24.54 0.20 -12.65
C PRO A 131 -24.90 1.31 -11.66
N SER A 132 -26.10 1.26 -11.10
CA SER A 132 -26.49 2.21 -10.05
C SER A 132 -25.57 2.08 -8.83
N ILE A 133 -24.96 3.20 -8.45
CA ILE A 133 -24.13 3.32 -7.26
C ILE A 133 -25.02 3.78 -6.11
N ASP A 134 -25.18 2.92 -5.11
CA ASP A 134 -26.04 3.21 -3.96
C ASP A 134 -25.32 4.11 -2.95
N LEU A 135 -25.72 5.38 -2.90
CA LEU A 135 -25.27 6.36 -1.92
C LEU A 135 -26.41 6.81 -0.99
N SER A 136 -27.53 6.08 -0.99
CA SER A 136 -28.76 6.43 -0.25
C SER A 136 -28.64 6.38 1.26
N SER A 137 -27.56 5.79 1.78
CA SER A 137 -27.27 5.72 3.22
C SER A 137 -26.37 6.85 3.73
N THR A 138 -25.87 7.74 2.86
CA THR A 138 -24.92 8.78 3.26
C THR A 138 -25.29 10.15 2.71
N ASN A 139 -25.07 11.17 3.51
CA ASN A 139 -25.11 12.57 3.10
C ASN A 139 -23.69 13.16 2.97
N LYS A 140 -22.67 12.29 2.93
CA LYS A 140 -21.27 12.65 2.75
C LYS A 140 -20.64 11.79 1.68
N ILE A 141 -19.94 12.41 0.74
CA ILE A 141 -19.17 11.71 -0.28
C ILE A 141 -17.86 12.42 -0.56
N THR A 142 -16.91 11.70 -1.14
CA THR A 142 -15.72 12.30 -1.75
C THR A 142 -15.54 11.74 -3.14
N ILE A 143 -15.28 12.60 -4.12
CA ILE A 143 -15.00 12.21 -5.50
C ILE A 143 -13.60 12.71 -5.83
N SER A 144 -12.71 11.82 -6.26
CA SER A 144 -11.33 12.14 -6.63
C SER A 144 -10.99 11.54 -7.97
N PHE A 145 -10.34 12.30 -8.84
CA PHE A 145 -9.89 11.82 -10.15
C PHE A 145 -8.70 12.62 -10.64
N TRP A 146 -7.85 11.98 -11.44
CA TRP A 146 -6.87 12.68 -12.25
C TRP A 146 -7.50 13.04 -13.59
N VAL A 147 -7.23 14.25 -14.07
CA VAL A 147 -7.75 14.75 -15.34
C VAL A 147 -6.64 15.43 -16.14
N ASN A 148 -6.65 15.18 -17.45
CA ASN A 148 -5.92 15.94 -18.45
C ASN A 148 -6.87 16.21 -19.63
N ALA A 149 -7.55 17.35 -19.56
CA ALA A 149 -8.51 17.79 -20.58
C ALA A 149 -8.10 19.16 -21.13
N PRO A 150 -8.32 19.43 -22.43
CA PRO A 150 -8.19 20.77 -22.96
C PRO A 150 -9.25 21.68 -22.34
N TYR A 151 -8.95 22.97 -22.25
CA TYR A 151 -9.98 23.96 -21.98
C TYR A 151 -10.91 24.07 -23.20
N GLU A 152 -12.21 24.13 -22.95
CA GLU A 152 -13.23 24.30 -23.98
C GLU A 152 -14.25 25.33 -23.52
N SER A 153 -14.72 26.21 -24.41
CA SER A 153 -15.63 27.30 -24.04
C SER A 153 -17.11 26.90 -24.00
N TYR A 154 -17.40 25.60 -24.08
CA TYR A 154 -18.75 25.02 -24.02
C TYR A 154 -18.86 24.02 -22.86
N ASN A 155 -20.10 23.69 -22.50
CA ASN A 155 -20.39 22.79 -21.38
C ASN A 155 -19.82 21.39 -21.60
N GLN A 156 -19.10 20.88 -20.61
CA GLN A 156 -18.59 19.51 -20.61
C GLN A 156 -18.97 18.79 -19.32
N ASN A 157 -19.50 17.57 -19.42
CA ASN A 157 -19.82 16.75 -18.26
C ASN A 157 -18.70 15.75 -18.03
N PHE A 158 -17.96 15.91 -16.93
CA PHE A 158 -16.89 14.98 -16.55
C PHE A 158 -17.47 13.78 -15.79
N PHE A 159 -18.40 14.04 -14.88
CA PHE A 159 -19.11 12.99 -14.15
C PHE A 159 -20.56 13.39 -13.93
N GLU A 160 -21.50 12.50 -14.20
CA GLU A 160 -22.91 12.74 -13.89
C GLU A 160 -23.55 11.50 -13.27
N ASN A 161 -24.05 11.67 -12.04
CA ASN A 161 -24.84 10.65 -11.36
C ASN A 161 -26.30 10.83 -11.77
N SER A 162 -26.94 9.77 -12.26
CA SER A 162 -28.24 9.73 -12.96
C SER A 162 -28.18 9.99 -14.47
N ASN A 163 -29.30 9.70 -15.14
CA ASN A 163 -29.46 9.95 -16.58
C ASN A 163 -29.52 11.45 -16.91
N ASN A 164 -29.98 12.26 -15.95
CA ASN A 164 -30.04 13.70 -16.06
C ASN A 164 -30.24 14.29 -14.67
N TYR A 165 -29.21 14.90 -14.08
CA TYR A 165 -29.29 15.43 -12.72
C TYR A 165 -30.41 16.48 -12.55
N ASN A 166 -30.83 17.14 -13.63
CA ASN A 166 -31.94 18.12 -13.61
C ASN A 166 -33.30 17.48 -13.28
N GLY A 167 -33.49 16.22 -13.68
CA GLY A 167 -34.76 15.50 -13.50
C GLY A 167 -34.75 14.51 -12.34
N ASN A 168 -33.62 14.37 -11.64
CA ASN A 168 -33.42 13.35 -10.62
C ASN A 168 -32.95 14.01 -9.33
N SER A 169 -33.77 13.96 -8.29
CA SER A 169 -33.40 14.51 -6.98
C SER A 169 -32.27 13.70 -6.34
N GLU A 170 -31.46 14.34 -5.49
CA GLU A 170 -30.32 13.75 -4.80
C GLU A 170 -29.18 13.24 -5.73
N ALA A 171 -29.28 13.54 -7.02
CA ALA A 171 -28.23 13.35 -8.02
C ALA A 171 -27.20 14.48 -7.99
N PHE A 172 -26.00 14.22 -8.51
CA PHE A 172 -24.92 15.20 -8.63
C PHE A 172 -24.27 15.19 -10.02
N ILE A 173 -23.58 16.28 -10.32
CA ILE A 173 -22.80 16.48 -11.54
C ILE A 173 -21.47 17.17 -11.24
N ILE A 174 -20.44 16.80 -12.00
CA ILE A 174 -19.19 17.54 -12.13
C ILE A 174 -19.08 17.94 -13.60
N SER A 175 -19.14 19.24 -13.87
CA SER A 175 -19.10 19.81 -15.21
C SER A 175 -18.12 20.98 -15.30
N MET A 176 -18.00 21.57 -16.49
CA MET A 176 -17.24 22.80 -16.74
C MET A 176 -18.08 23.74 -17.60
N ASN A 177 -17.94 25.05 -17.37
CA ASN A 177 -18.45 26.13 -18.23
C ASN A 177 -19.97 26.09 -18.48
N ASP A 178 -20.76 25.51 -17.56
CA ASP A 178 -22.22 25.59 -17.60
C ASP A 178 -22.72 26.89 -16.95
N ILE A 179 -22.79 26.93 -15.61
CA ILE A 179 -23.14 28.13 -14.85
C ILE A 179 -21.86 28.81 -14.34
N CYS A 180 -20.88 28.02 -13.94
CA CYS A 180 -19.57 28.50 -13.52
C CYS A 180 -18.68 28.84 -14.74
N THR A 181 -18.78 30.08 -15.24
CA THR A 181 -17.92 30.58 -16.33
C THR A 181 -16.47 30.82 -15.89
N GLY A 182 -15.54 30.87 -16.86
CA GLY A 182 -14.17 31.36 -16.62
C GLY A 182 -13.19 30.29 -16.12
N ASN A 183 -13.17 29.13 -16.79
CA ASN A 183 -12.23 28.02 -16.54
C ASN A 183 -12.50 27.21 -15.26
N ASN A 184 -13.67 27.37 -14.65
CA ASN A 184 -14.00 26.69 -13.40
C ASN A 184 -14.57 25.28 -13.65
N PHE A 185 -14.23 24.35 -12.76
CA PHE A 185 -15.09 23.20 -12.54
C PHE A 185 -16.35 23.64 -11.81
N GLU A 186 -17.42 22.92 -12.04
CA GLU A 186 -18.72 23.07 -11.41
C GLU A 186 -19.06 21.78 -10.69
N PHE A 187 -19.44 21.88 -9.42
CA PHE A 187 -20.14 20.80 -8.72
C PHE A 187 -21.59 21.22 -8.53
N GLY A 188 -22.51 20.44 -9.11
CA GLY A 188 -23.93 20.63 -8.97
C GLY A 188 -24.57 19.46 -8.24
N TYR A 189 -25.55 19.72 -7.38
CA TYR A 189 -26.44 18.67 -6.90
C TYR A 189 -27.90 19.12 -6.91
N SER A 190 -28.78 18.16 -7.18
CA SER A 190 -30.21 18.37 -7.35
C SER A 190 -30.98 18.08 -6.07
N HIS A 191 -31.88 18.98 -5.68
CA HIS A 191 -32.76 18.84 -4.52
C HIS A 191 -34.14 19.41 -4.81
N SER A 192 -35.19 18.57 -4.76
CA SER A 192 -36.60 19.01 -4.84
C SER A 192 -36.92 20.01 -5.97
N GLY A 193 -36.29 19.88 -7.13
CA GLY A 193 -36.48 20.76 -8.29
C GLY A 193 -35.61 22.03 -8.32
N TYR A 194 -34.65 22.15 -7.39
CA TYR A 194 -33.61 23.19 -7.36
C TYR A 194 -32.22 22.58 -7.53
N TYR A 195 -31.27 23.41 -7.98
CA TYR A 195 -29.87 23.01 -8.13
C TYR A 195 -29.00 23.93 -7.28
N LEU A 196 -28.08 23.31 -6.55
CA LEU A 196 -27.07 23.99 -5.75
C LEU A 196 -25.75 23.81 -6.48
N ILE A 197 -25.09 24.94 -6.75
CA ILE A 197 -23.96 25.01 -7.68
C ILE A 197 -22.79 25.71 -7.01
N ASP A 198 -21.69 24.98 -6.96
CA ASP A 198 -20.41 25.39 -6.40
C ASP A 198 -19.36 25.50 -7.50
N CYS A 199 -18.81 26.70 -7.68
CA CYS A 199 -17.75 26.98 -8.63
C CYS A 199 -16.39 26.76 -7.99
N ILE A 200 -15.57 25.94 -8.67
CA ILE A 200 -14.24 25.52 -8.23
C ILE A 200 -13.21 26.08 -9.22
N PRO A 201 -12.37 27.05 -8.81
CA PRO A 201 -11.29 27.58 -9.63
C PRO A 201 -10.34 26.50 -10.11
N TYR A 202 -10.10 26.47 -11.42
CA TYR A 202 -9.18 25.51 -12.04
C TYR A 202 -8.43 26.14 -13.21
N SER A 203 -7.11 25.94 -13.24
CA SER A 203 -6.23 26.49 -14.28
C SER A 203 -5.29 25.43 -14.88
N GLY A 204 -5.52 24.15 -14.58
CA GLY A 204 -4.66 23.02 -14.97
C GLY A 204 -5.01 22.39 -16.33
N TRP A 205 -5.62 23.15 -17.24
CA TRP A 205 -6.07 22.60 -18.53
C TRP A 205 -4.89 22.17 -19.42
N GLY A 206 -5.01 21.00 -20.04
CA GLY A 206 -3.98 20.43 -20.93
C GLY A 206 -2.82 19.70 -20.22
N SER A 207 -2.88 19.57 -18.89
CA SER A 207 -1.92 18.80 -18.08
C SER A 207 -2.63 17.92 -17.05
N TRP A 208 -1.94 16.90 -16.54
CA TRP A 208 -2.46 16.04 -15.48
C TRP A 208 -2.52 16.76 -14.13
N HIS A 209 -3.71 16.91 -13.59
CA HIS A 209 -3.96 17.38 -12.22
C HIS A 209 -4.93 16.46 -11.50
N GLN A 210 -4.81 16.38 -10.18
CA GLN A 210 -5.82 15.71 -9.37
C GLN A 210 -6.85 16.73 -8.94
N VAL A 211 -8.13 16.42 -9.15
CA VAL A 211 -9.25 17.16 -8.59
C VAL A 211 -9.93 16.28 -7.57
N THR A 212 -10.11 16.80 -6.35
CA THR A 212 -10.86 16.12 -5.29
C THR A 212 -11.91 17.03 -4.72
N LEU A 213 -13.16 16.56 -4.70
CA LEU A 213 -14.31 17.23 -4.12
C LEU A 213 -14.77 16.42 -2.91
N VAL A 214 -14.77 17.04 -1.74
CA VAL A 214 -15.27 16.50 -0.48
C VAL A 214 -16.60 17.18 -0.18
N ILE A 215 -17.68 16.40 -0.14
CA ILE A 215 -19.02 16.89 0.11
C ILE A 215 -19.50 16.37 1.46
N ASP A 216 -19.87 17.27 2.36
CA ASP A 216 -20.49 16.98 3.65
C ASP A 216 -21.78 17.78 3.80
N LYS A 217 -22.93 17.18 3.49
CA LYS A 217 -24.23 17.87 3.59
C LYS A 217 -24.72 18.04 5.04
N SER A 218 -23.98 17.53 6.04
CA SER A 218 -24.34 17.69 7.46
C SER A 218 -23.93 19.05 8.04
N ILE A 219 -23.07 19.80 7.34
CA ILE A 219 -22.62 21.13 7.76
C ILE A 219 -23.35 22.26 7.03
N ALA A 220 -23.13 23.51 7.45
CA ALA A 220 -23.78 24.70 6.88
C ALA A 220 -23.62 24.75 5.36
N SER A 221 -24.69 25.14 4.67
CA SER A 221 -24.85 24.96 3.23
C SER A 221 -23.69 25.57 2.43
N GLN A 222 -23.27 26.80 2.76
CA GLN A 222 -22.13 27.50 2.14
C GLN A 222 -20.75 26.82 2.32
N ASN A 223 -20.65 25.79 3.16
CA ASN A 223 -19.41 25.06 3.45
C ASN A 223 -19.48 23.57 3.07
N GLN A 224 -20.60 23.10 2.50
CA GLN A 224 -20.81 21.68 2.25
C GLN A 224 -19.83 21.09 1.24
N VAL A 225 -19.27 21.91 0.35
CA VAL A 225 -18.27 21.48 -0.64
C VAL A 225 -16.91 22.06 -0.29
N SER A 226 -15.94 21.16 -0.07
CA SER A 226 -14.53 21.47 -0.01
C SER A 226 -13.84 20.91 -1.24
N ALA A 227 -13.04 21.72 -1.93
CA ALA A 227 -12.35 21.31 -3.15
C ALA A 227 -10.84 21.39 -3.00
N TYR A 228 -10.14 20.48 -3.69
CA TYR A 228 -8.70 20.40 -3.72
C TYR A 228 -8.22 20.17 -5.15
N VAL A 229 -7.17 20.90 -5.53
CA VAL A 229 -6.43 20.68 -6.77
C VAL A 229 -5.00 20.36 -6.38
N ASP A 230 -4.50 19.23 -6.85
CA ASP A 230 -3.15 18.73 -6.55
C ASP A 230 -2.86 18.60 -5.04
N GLY A 231 -3.82 18.06 -4.29
CA GLY A 231 -3.75 17.92 -2.83
C GLY A 231 -3.92 19.22 -2.05
N LYS A 232 -3.95 20.38 -2.72
CA LYS A 232 -4.06 21.70 -2.09
C LYS A 232 -5.49 22.19 -2.12
N SER A 233 -5.99 22.69 -0.99
CA SER A 233 -7.33 23.27 -0.91
C SER A 233 -7.45 24.50 -1.80
N VAL A 234 -8.56 24.60 -2.54
CA VAL A 234 -8.93 25.76 -3.35
C VAL A 234 -10.23 26.36 -2.84
N SER A 235 -10.40 27.67 -3.04
CA SER A 235 -11.61 28.38 -2.61
C SER A 235 -12.80 27.98 -3.48
N VAL A 236 -13.93 27.66 -2.85
CA VAL A 236 -15.19 27.35 -3.54
C VAL A 236 -16.11 28.55 -3.46
N THR A 237 -16.76 28.89 -4.57
CA THR A 237 -17.76 29.98 -4.61
C THR A 237 -19.14 29.41 -4.92
N SER A 238 -20.02 29.46 -3.95
CA SER A 238 -21.40 29.00 -4.07
C SER A 238 -22.27 30.06 -4.72
N THR A 239 -22.97 29.71 -5.80
CA THR A 239 -23.75 30.68 -6.58
C THR A 239 -25.19 30.81 -6.14
N SER A 240 -25.73 29.85 -5.38
CA SER A 240 -27.10 29.90 -4.84
C SER A 240 -27.27 28.84 -3.75
N TYR A 241 -27.45 29.25 -2.49
CA TYR A 241 -28.03 28.41 -1.43
C TYR A 241 -29.31 29.10 -0.94
N THR A 242 -30.46 28.73 -1.51
CA THR A 242 -31.76 29.27 -1.05
C THR A 242 -32.37 28.40 0.05
N SER A 243 -31.86 27.18 0.28
CA SER A 243 -32.28 26.28 1.36
C SER A 243 -31.15 25.34 1.79
N TYR A 244 -31.18 24.93 3.06
CA TYR A 244 -30.25 23.99 3.67
C TYR A 244 -30.70 22.55 3.34
N ASP A 245 -29.87 21.77 2.63
CA ASP A 245 -30.13 20.36 2.32
C ASP A 245 -29.12 19.46 3.03
N ASN A 246 -29.61 18.55 3.88
CA ASN A 246 -28.82 17.53 4.56
C ASN A 246 -29.26 16.09 4.21
N ASN A 247 -30.08 15.92 3.17
CA ASN A 247 -30.53 14.62 2.67
C ASN A 247 -29.35 13.76 2.22
N ASN A 248 -29.55 12.44 2.25
CA ASN A 248 -28.61 11.51 1.63
C ASN A 248 -28.60 11.67 0.10
N PHE A 249 -27.58 11.11 -0.54
CA PHE A 249 -27.48 11.07 -2.01
C PHE A 249 -28.40 10.00 -2.61
N GLY A 250 -28.61 10.03 -3.92
CA GLY A 250 -29.44 9.06 -4.63
C GLY A 250 -28.75 7.73 -4.92
N ASN A 251 -29.52 6.76 -5.42
CA ASN A 251 -29.02 5.51 -5.98
C ASN A 251 -29.19 5.53 -7.51
N TYR A 252 -28.12 5.91 -8.20
CA TYR A 252 -28.16 6.19 -9.63
C TYR A 252 -26.90 5.70 -10.34
N PRO A 253 -26.98 5.38 -11.64
CA PRO A 253 -25.79 5.09 -12.45
C PRO A 253 -24.88 6.32 -12.50
N LEU A 254 -23.58 6.11 -12.69
CA LEU A 254 -22.60 7.16 -12.90
C LEU A 254 -22.08 7.09 -14.33
N TYR A 255 -22.07 8.24 -15.00
CA TYR A 255 -21.58 8.41 -16.36
C TYR A 255 -20.33 9.27 -16.35
N PHE A 256 -19.27 8.76 -16.96
CA PHE A 256 -17.98 9.44 -17.03
C PHE A 256 -17.92 10.08 -18.42
N MET A 257 -17.48 11.33 -18.47
CA MET A 257 -17.26 12.13 -19.67
C MET A 257 -18.50 12.32 -20.55
N SER A 258 -19.71 12.18 -19.99
CA SER A 258 -20.98 12.35 -20.70
C SER A 258 -22.17 12.49 -19.75
N ARG A 259 -23.30 12.90 -20.31
CA ARG A 259 -24.64 12.71 -19.74
C ARG A 259 -25.28 11.46 -20.33
N ALA A 260 -25.61 10.50 -19.47
CA ALA A 260 -26.28 9.24 -19.82
C ALA A 260 -25.64 8.48 -21.00
N ALA A 261 -24.33 8.68 -21.25
CA ALA A 261 -23.64 8.19 -22.44
C ALA A 261 -24.38 8.51 -23.76
N SER A 262 -25.00 9.69 -23.84
CA SER A 262 -25.81 10.10 -25.01
C SER A 262 -25.63 11.56 -25.41
N SER A 263 -25.22 12.44 -24.49
CA SER A 263 -25.06 13.88 -24.74
C SER A 263 -24.03 14.52 -23.80
N ALA A 264 -23.79 15.83 -23.94
CA ALA A 264 -22.88 16.62 -23.08
C ALA A 264 -21.48 15.99 -22.92
N TRP A 265 -20.92 15.51 -24.03
CA TRP A 265 -19.66 14.78 -24.08
C TRP A 265 -18.47 15.67 -23.70
N ALA A 266 -17.60 15.17 -22.84
CA ALA A 266 -16.34 15.81 -22.51
C ALA A 266 -15.18 15.23 -23.34
N ASN A 267 -14.24 16.08 -23.71
CA ASN A 267 -13.00 15.71 -24.40
C ASN A 267 -11.84 15.73 -23.38
N GLY A 268 -10.97 14.73 -23.42
CA GLY A 268 -9.82 14.68 -22.52
C GLY A 268 -9.51 13.28 -22.03
N SER A 269 -8.63 13.18 -21.05
CA SER A 269 -8.26 11.92 -20.40
C SER A 269 -8.55 11.99 -18.90
N ILE A 270 -9.01 10.88 -18.35
CA ILE A 270 -9.18 10.72 -16.90
C ILE A 270 -8.43 9.47 -16.43
N ASP A 271 -7.98 9.53 -15.18
CA ASP A 271 -7.22 8.46 -14.55
C ASP A 271 -7.55 8.32 -13.07
N ASP A 272 -7.38 7.10 -12.53
CA ASP A 272 -7.52 6.74 -11.12
C ASP A 272 -8.71 7.44 -10.43
N THR A 273 -9.92 7.18 -10.96
CA THR A 273 -11.17 7.79 -10.48
C THR A 273 -11.71 7.02 -9.29
N ARG A 274 -12.08 7.74 -8.22
CA ARG A 274 -12.53 7.19 -6.94
C ARG A 274 -13.77 7.89 -6.40
N ILE A 275 -14.65 7.12 -5.78
CA ILE A 275 -15.79 7.62 -4.99
C ILE A 275 -15.77 7.00 -3.61
N TYR A 276 -15.98 7.84 -2.61
CA TYR A 276 -16.11 7.44 -1.22
C TYR A 276 -17.50 7.81 -0.69
N SER A 277 -18.08 6.97 0.17
CA SER A 277 -19.32 7.22 0.92
C SER A 277 -19.07 8.04 2.20
N ARG A 278 -17.97 8.78 2.27
CA ARG A 278 -17.57 9.61 3.42
C ARG A 278 -16.82 10.85 2.95
N ALA A 279 -16.77 11.84 3.83
CA ALA A 279 -15.86 12.96 3.68
C ALA A 279 -14.42 12.52 4.01
N LEU A 280 -13.48 12.74 3.10
CA LEU A 280 -12.05 12.57 3.36
C LEU A 280 -11.48 13.79 4.09
N SER A 281 -10.48 13.57 4.94
CA SER A 281 -9.71 14.68 5.54
C SER A 281 -8.73 15.29 4.54
N ALA A 282 -8.27 16.52 4.80
CA ALA A 282 -7.22 17.15 3.99
C ALA A 282 -5.93 16.30 3.91
N GLN A 283 -5.59 15.55 4.98
CA GLN A 283 -4.44 14.64 4.93
C GLN A 283 -4.69 13.46 4.00
N GLU A 284 -5.90 12.88 4.00
CA GLU A 284 -6.27 11.79 3.11
C GLU A 284 -6.30 12.25 1.64
N VAL A 285 -6.75 13.49 1.38
CA VAL A 285 -6.67 14.08 0.04
C VAL A 285 -5.22 14.30 -0.39
N GLN A 286 -4.36 14.80 0.50
CA GLN A 286 -2.92 14.93 0.20
C GLN A 286 -2.26 13.56 -0.04
N GLN A 287 -2.66 12.53 0.70
CA GLN A 287 -2.22 11.15 0.48
C GLN A 287 -2.63 10.68 -0.92
N LEU A 288 -3.90 10.90 -1.32
CA LEU A 288 -4.39 10.59 -2.66
C LEU A 288 -3.60 11.31 -3.75
N TYR A 289 -3.27 12.59 -3.57
CA TYR A 289 -2.47 13.32 -4.55
C TYR A 289 -1.07 12.73 -4.69
N ASN A 290 -0.44 12.43 -3.55
CA ASN A 290 0.92 11.92 -3.52
C ASN A 290 1.05 10.57 -4.25
N THR A 291 -0.03 9.78 -4.34
CA THR A 291 -0.02 8.50 -5.07
C THR A 291 0.17 8.68 -6.59
N GLY A 292 -0.23 9.82 -7.15
CA GLY A 292 -0.07 10.11 -8.59
C GLY A 292 0.94 11.21 -8.90
N SER A 293 1.32 12.05 -7.94
CA SER A 293 2.34 13.09 -8.14
C SER A 293 3.76 12.54 -8.25
N ALA A 294 4.00 11.29 -7.88
CA ALA A 294 5.33 10.66 -7.83
C ALA A 294 5.99 10.37 -9.20
N GLY A 295 5.33 10.75 -10.30
CA GLY A 295 5.87 10.60 -11.66
C GLY A 295 6.03 9.13 -12.07
N HIS A 296 6.27 8.88 -13.36
CA HIS A 296 6.49 7.54 -13.92
C HIS A 296 7.83 6.92 -13.48
N THR A 297 8.02 6.77 -12.17
CA THR A 297 8.85 5.73 -11.59
C THR A 297 7.89 4.85 -10.81
N ASN A 298 8.07 3.53 -10.83
CA ASN A 298 7.32 2.60 -9.99
C ASN A 298 7.66 2.86 -8.51
N ASN A 299 7.26 4.00 -7.95
CA ASN A 299 7.63 4.43 -6.62
C ASN A 299 6.65 5.47 -6.05
N SER A 300 6.29 5.29 -4.77
CA SER A 300 5.59 6.22 -3.88
C SER A 300 4.05 6.24 -3.87
N LEU A 301 3.47 5.19 -3.28
CA LEU A 301 2.58 5.35 -2.13
C LEU A 301 3.46 5.40 -0.87
N VAL A 302 3.35 6.47 -0.08
CA VAL A 302 3.81 6.51 1.32
C VAL A 302 2.59 6.15 2.18
N GLY A 303 2.50 4.88 2.55
CA GLY A 303 1.46 4.28 3.40
C GLY A 303 1.61 2.76 3.42
N PRO A 304 1.24 2.07 4.51
CA PRO A 304 1.42 0.62 4.66
C PRO A 304 0.60 -0.10 3.58
N GLY A 305 1.28 -0.58 2.54
CA GLY A 305 0.59 -1.16 1.39
C GLY A 305 1.31 -1.07 0.04
N ASN A 306 2.37 -0.27 -0.06
CA ASN A 306 3.19 -0.21 -1.27
C ASN A 306 4.55 -0.84 -1.06
N LEU A 307 4.66 -2.03 -1.63
CA LEU A 307 5.83 -2.88 -1.55
C LEU A 307 7.04 -2.36 -2.33
N ASN A 308 6.93 -1.21 -3.03
CA ASN A 308 8.07 -0.52 -3.64
C ASN A 308 8.53 0.71 -2.82
N SER A 309 7.73 1.16 -1.85
CA SER A 309 8.11 2.28 -0.97
C SER A 309 9.38 1.96 -0.22
N GLY A 310 10.35 2.87 -0.21
CA GLY A 310 11.62 2.68 0.50
C GLY A 310 12.39 1.42 0.05
N LEU A 311 12.11 0.87 -1.13
CA LEU A 311 12.82 -0.26 -1.69
C LEU A 311 14.24 0.17 -2.10
N VAL A 312 15.23 -0.50 -1.52
CA VAL A 312 16.66 -0.22 -1.70
C VAL A 312 17.31 -1.23 -2.64
N GLY A 313 16.82 -2.46 -2.65
CA GLY A 313 17.27 -3.49 -3.59
C GLY A 313 16.17 -4.51 -3.85
N TRP A 314 16.05 -4.98 -5.09
CA TRP A 314 15.14 -6.07 -5.46
C TRP A 314 15.76 -6.93 -6.56
N TRP A 315 16.02 -8.19 -6.23
CA TRP A 315 16.55 -9.20 -7.15
C TRP A 315 15.54 -10.34 -7.29
N THR A 316 14.81 -10.33 -8.40
CA THR A 316 13.84 -11.37 -8.79
C THR A 316 14.52 -12.66 -9.23
N PHE A 317 15.74 -12.55 -9.76
CA PHE A 317 16.44 -13.61 -10.50
C PHE A 317 15.76 -14.12 -11.76
N ASP A 318 14.67 -13.50 -12.19
CA ASP A 318 13.99 -13.84 -13.43
C ASP A 318 14.94 -13.78 -14.63
N GLY A 319 14.70 -14.61 -15.65
CA GLY A 319 15.59 -14.67 -16.83
C GLY A 319 15.76 -13.32 -17.55
N LYS A 320 14.80 -12.40 -17.44
CA LYS A 320 14.90 -11.02 -17.95
C LYS A 320 15.83 -10.12 -17.12
N ASP A 321 16.01 -10.44 -15.85
CA ASP A 321 16.80 -9.69 -14.88
C ASP A 321 18.15 -10.39 -14.59
N THR A 322 18.37 -11.61 -15.10
CA THR A 322 19.62 -12.37 -14.94
C THR A 322 20.35 -12.50 -16.28
N ASN A 323 21.52 -11.87 -16.37
CA ASN A 323 22.41 -11.98 -17.51
C ASN A 323 23.51 -13.02 -17.27
N TRP A 324 23.24 -14.24 -17.74
CA TRP A 324 24.17 -15.37 -17.65
C TRP A 324 25.49 -15.17 -18.41
N ALA A 325 25.50 -14.36 -19.47
CA ALA A 325 26.71 -14.14 -20.27
C ALA A 325 27.72 -13.24 -19.53
N THR A 326 27.24 -12.30 -18.72
CA THR A 326 28.09 -11.40 -17.92
C THR A 326 28.21 -11.86 -16.46
N GLY A 327 27.47 -12.89 -16.07
CA GLY A 327 27.44 -13.36 -14.69
C GLY A 327 26.79 -12.35 -13.75
N LYS A 328 25.78 -11.58 -14.20
CA LYS A 328 25.15 -10.54 -13.38
C LYS A 328 23.65 -10.76 -13.20
N THR A 329 23.12 -10.35 -12.06
CA THR A 329 21.68 -10.19 -11.83
C THR A 329 21.38 -8.72 -11.52
N ASN A 330 20.31 -8.20 -12.10
CA ASN A 330 19.95 -6.79 -12.02
C ASN A 330 19.15 -6.52 -10.74
N ASP A 331 19.44 -5.40 -10.11
CA ASP A 331 18.57 -4.78 -9.11
C ASP A 331 17.47 -4.00 -9.83
N ILE A 332 16.22 -4.45 -9.70
CA ILE A 332 15.06 -3.82 -10.33
C ILE A 332 14.36 -2.80 -9.43
N SER A 333 14.91 -2.49 -8.26
CA SER A 333 14.42 -1.39 -7.41
C SER A 333 14.68 0.00 -8.01
N GLY A 334 15.64 0.09 -8.93
CA GLY A 334 16.10 1.34 -9.54
C GLY A 334 17.31 1.98 -8.88
N ASN A 335 17.87 1.38 -7.80
CA ASN A 335 19.05 1.90 -7.11
C ASN A 335 20.39 1.38 -7.67
N GLY A 336 20.35 0.45 -8.63
CA GLY A 336 21.53 -0.02 -9.35
C GLY A 336 22.43 -0.94 -8.53
N ASN A 337 21.90 -1.57 -7.47
CA ASN A 337 22.59 -2.53 -6.61
C ASN A 337 22.75 -3.90 -7.28
N ASN A 338 23.21 -3.93 -8.54
CA ASN A 338 23.30 -5.14 -9.33
C ASN A 338 24.29 -6.13 -8.71
N GLY A 339 23.92 -7.41 -8.71
CA GLY A 339 24.73 -8.48 -8.13
C GLY A 339 25.64 -9.17 -9.13
N GLN A 340 26.88 -9.42 -8.73
CA GLN A 340 27.81 -10.29 -9.45
C GLN A 340 27.64 -11.73 -8.97
N MET A 341 27.23 -12.62 -9.87
CA MET A 341 27.12 -14.05 -9.61
C MET A 341 28.50 -14.69 -9.46
N ILE A 342 28.66 -15.53 -8.43
CA ILE A 342 29.87 -16.28 -8.12
C ILE A 342 29.59 -17.76 -8.35
N ASN A 343 30.31 -18.37 -9.30
CA ASN A 343 30.24 -19.80 -9.63
C ASN A 343 28.83 -20.33 -9.97
N LEU A 344 27.88 -19.47 -10.32
CA LEU A 344 26.55 -19.85 -10.81
C LEU A 344 26.61 -20.06 -12.33
N SER A 345 25.86 -21.04 -12.83
CA SER A 345 25.76 -21.38 -14.25
C SER A 345 24.31 -21.57 -14.66
N THR A 346 23.96 -21.15 -15.87
CA THR A 346 22.60 -21.29 -16.42
C THR A 346 22.13 -22.76 -16.41
N THR A 347 23.03 -23.72 -16.60
CA THR A 347 22.68 -25.16 -16.68
C THR A 347 22.43 -25.83 -15.35
N THR A 348 22.99 -25.30 -14.25
CA THR A 348 22.94 -25.95 -12.93
C THR A 348 22.25 -25.11 -11.87
N SER A 349 22.14 -23.80 -12.10
CA SER A 349 21.70 -22.83 -11.09
C SER A 349 20.36 -22.18 -11.45
N SER A 350 19.96 -22.15 -12.72
CA SER A 350 18.63 -21.64 -13.12
C SER A 350 17.55 -22.67 -12.83
N VAL A 351 16.58 -22.34 -11.97
CA VAL A 351 15.46 -23.23 -11.63
C VAL A 351 14.13 -22.47 -11.60
N GLY A 352 13.01 -23.20 -11.61
CA GLY A 352 11.70 -22.59 -11.36
C GLY A 352 11.61 -22.06 -9.92
N GLY A 353 11.26 -20.79 -9.80
CA GLY A 353 11.11 -20.10 -8.52
C GLY A 353 9.74 -20.28 -7.90
N ARG A 354 9.54 -19.62 -6.75
CA ARG A 354 8.22 -19.36 -6.21
C ARG A 354 7.51 -18.31 -7.06
N MET A 355 8.25 -17.34 -7.56
CA MET A 355 7.82 -16.30 -8.48
C MET A 355 8.74 -16.32 -9.70
N GLY A 356 8.27 -16.90 -10.81
CA GLY A 356 9.07 -16.94 -12.04
C GLY A 356 10.30 -17.86 -11.95
N GLN A 357 11.50 -17.31 -12.13
CA GLN A 357 12.78 -18.04 -12.08
C GLN A 357 13.59 -17.66 -10.83
N ALA A 358 14.21 -18.66 -10.22
CA ALA A 358 15.04 -18.53 -9.04
C ALA A 358 16.45 -19.11 -9.26
N LEU A 359 17.32 -18.91 -8.27
CA LEU A 359 18.69 -19.45 -8.29
C LEU A 359 18.86 -20.58 -7.27
N LEU A 360 19.41 -21.70 -7.74
CA LEU A 360 19.85 -22.83 -6.94
C LEU A 360 21.33 -22.68 -6.56
N PHE A 361 21.59 -22.70 -5.25
CA PHE A 361 22.91 -22.62 -4.62
C PHE A 361 23.34 -23.99 -4.07
N ASN A 362 24.62 -24.34 -4.26
CA ASN A 362 25.17 -25.67 -4.00
C ASN A 362 25.64 -25.93 -2.56
N GLY A 363 25.62 -24.91 -1.69
CA GLY A 363 26.06 -25.04 -0.30
C GLY A 363 27.57 -25.04 -0.08
N THR A 364 28.39 -24.72 -1.09
CA THR A 364 29.86 -24.77 -0.94
C THR A 364 30.63 -23.64 -1.59
N SER A 365 30.13 -23.04 -2.68
CA SER A 365 30.96 -22.11 -3.48
C SER A 365 30.18 -21.08 -4.28
N GLN A 366 28.85 -21.02 -4.13
CA GLN A 366 27.97 -20.21 -4.95
C GLN A 366 27.36 -19.07 -4.14
N GLY A 367 27.20 -17.92 -4.79
CA GLY A 367 26.73 -16.72 -4.12
C GLY A 367 26.51 -15.57 -5.11
N ILE A 368 25.99 -14.46 -4.61
CA ILE A 368 25.89 -13.21 -5.36
C ILE A 368 26.53 -12.10 -4.52
N ASN A 369 27.56 -11.47 -5.07
CA ASN A 369 28.24 -10.35 -4.45
C ASN A 369 27.58 -9.04 -4.91
N LEU A 370 27.01 -8.28 -3.97
CA LEU A 370 26.39 -6.98 -4.25
C LEU A 370 27.39 -5.83 -4.12
N GLY A 371 28.62 -6.11 -3.64
CA GLY A 371 29.63 -5.11 -3.35
C GLY A 371 29.25 -4.24 -2.16
N TYR A 372 29.88 -3.07 -2.05
CA TYR A 372 29.66 -2.12 -0.96
C TYR A 372 28.98 -0.83 -1.46
N PRO A 373 27.76 -0.91 -2.04
CA PRO A 373 27.07 0.29 -2.51
C PRO A 373 26.53 1.08 -1.32
N SER A 374 26.71 2.41 -1.35
CA SER A 374 26.29 3.30 -0.26
C SER A 374 24.79 3.25 0.04
N THR A 375 23.97 2.82 -0.92
CA THR A 375 22.51 2.68 -0.76
C THR A 375 22.14 1.49 0.13
N LEU A 376 22.96 0.43 0.20
CA LEU A 376 22.77 -0.69 1.12
C LEU A 376 23.40 -0.43 2.50
N GLN A 377 24.07 0.71 2.69
CA GLN A 377 24.68 1.06 3.97
C GLN A 377 23.70 1.85 4.84
N PHE A 378 23.27 1.24 5.94
CA PHE A 378 22.31 1.77 6.91
C PHE A 378 22.96 2.29 8.19
N ASP A 379 24.26 2.59 8.20
CA ASP A 379 24.92 3.22 9.35
C ASP A 379 24.18 4.50 9.80
N GLY A 380 23.93 4.59 11.10
CA GLY A 380 23.16 5.66 11.72
C GLY A 380 21.65 5.64 11.45
N LYS A 381 21.11 4.66 10.70
CA LYS A 381 19.67 4.53 10.46
C LYS A 381 18.99 3.76 11.58
N SER A 382 17.70 3.99 11.79
CA SER A 382 16.92 3.32 12.83
C SER A 382 15.98 2.25 12.28
N ALA A 383 16.06 1.89 11.00
CA ALA A 383 15.15 0.93 10.41
C ALA A 383 15.76 0.25 9.18
N VAL A 384 15.43 -1.03 9.01
CA VAL A 384 15.70 -1.83 7.81
C VAL A 384 14.71 -2.98 7.76
N SER A 385 14.32 -3.41 6.56
CA SER A 385 13.63 -4.69 6.36
C SER A 385 14.22 -5.47 5.20
N VAL A 386 14.24 -6.78 5.31
CA VAL A 386 14.76 -7.67 4.28
C VAL A 386 13.85 -8.88 4.09
N SER A 387 13.63 -9.31 2.86
CA SER A 387 12.76 -10.45 2.56
C SER A 387 13.35 -11.37 1.50
N ALA A 388 13.01 -12.66 1.55
CA ALA A 388 13.31 -13.61 0.50
C ALA A 388 12.32 -14.80 0.52
N TRP A 389 12.07 -15.38 -0.64
CA TRP A 389 11.58 -16.75 -0.74
C TRP A 389 12.75 -17.72 -0.73
N VAL A 390 12.67 -18.75 0.12
CA VAL A 390 13.74 -19.73 0.29
C VAL A 390 13.21 -21.16 0.32
N LYS A 391 14.00 -22.09 -0.23
CA LYS A 391 13.76 -23.52 -0.15
C LYS A 391 15.06 -24.28 0.05
N PHE A 392 15.28 -24.79 1.26
CA PHE A 392 16.47 -25.56 1.59
C PHE A 392 16.40 -26.96 0.98
N LYS A 393 17.52 -27.44 0.43
CA LYS A 393 17.60 -28.76 -0.20
C LYS A 393 17.73 -29.88 0.83
N THR A 394 18.51 -29.64 1.88
CA THR A 394 18.70 -30.54 3.02
C THR A 394 18.14 -29.89 4.27
N ALA A 395 17.87 -30.67 5.32
CA ALA A 395 17.63 -30.08 6.63
C ALA A 395 18.85 -29.24 6.96
N VAL A 396 18.64 -28.00 7.43
CA VAL A 396 19.74 -27.15 7.86
C VAL A 396 20.30 -27.82 9.12
N PRO A 397 21.52 -28.39 9.10
CA PRO A 397 22.13 -28.93 10.31
C PRO A 397 22.26 -27.80 11.34
N SER A 398 22.73 -28.08 12.55
CA SER A 398 22.90 -27.09 13.63
C SER A 398 23.84 -25.89 13.33
N GLY A 399 24.18 -25.62 12.06
CA GLY A 399 24.99 -24.50 11.59
C GLY A 399 24.16 -23.41 10.90
N THR A 400 24.90 -22.48 10.30
CA THR A 400 24.38 -21.26 9.69
C THR A 400 24.32 -21.38 8.16
N ALA A 401 23.23 -20.92 7.57
CA ALA A 401 23.12 -20.75 6.12
C ALA A 401 22.64 -19.33 5.80
N THR A 402 23.48 -18.57 5.12
CA THR A 402 23.25 -17.17 4.77
C THR A 402 22.27 -17.04 3.62
N VAL A 403 21.21 -16.25 3.81
CA VAL A 403 20.29 -15.86 2.74
C VAL A 403 20.68 -14.49 2.21
N LEU A 404 20.79 -13.50 3.09
CA LEU A 404 21.22 -12.14 2.78
C LEU A 404 21.99 -11.57 3.98
N VAL A 405 23.12 -10.93 3.71
CA VAL A 405 23.93 -10.24 4.72
C VAL A 405 24.48 -8.94 4.16
N ASP A 406 24.63 -7.93 5.01
CA ASP A 406 25.47 -6.76 4.77
C ASP A 406 26.48 -6.64 5.91
N GLY A 407 27.74 -7.00 5.64
CA GLY A 407 28.89 -6.99 6.56
C GLY A 407 29.22 -8.32 7.29
N GLU A 408 30.04 -8.29 8.38
CA GLU A 408 30.53 -9.47 9.15
C GLU A 408 30.12 -9.59 10.64
N THR A 409 29.96 -10.79 11.19
CA THR A 409 30.08 -11.02 12.66
C THR A 409 30.75 -12.35 12.94
N PHE A 410 31.57 -12.42 13.98
CA PHE A 410 32.08 -13.69 14.53
C PHE A 410 31.87 -13.79 16.05
N THR A 411 31.32 -12.74 16.69
CA THR A 411 31.14 -12.68 18.15
C THR A 411 29.85 -11.95 18.51
N ASN A 412 29.37 -12.10 19.75
CA ASN A 412 28.22 -11.36 20.31
C ASN A 412 28.50 -9.84 20.47
N SER A 413 29.64 -9.35 19.98
CA SER A 413 30.07 -7.96 19.98
C SER A 413 30.29 -7.52 18.54
N CYS A 414 29.80 -6.32 18.20
CA CYS A 414 30.06 -5.73 16.89
C CYS A 414 31.49 -5.19 16.74
N ILE A 415 32.33 -5.28 17.77
CA ILE A 415 33.70 -4.76 17.77
C ILE A 415 34.69 -5.84 17.28
N ASN A 416 35.28 -5.58 16.09
CA ASN A 416 36.53 -6.12 15.55
C ASN A 416 36.57 -7.58 15.02
N PRO A 417 37.01 -7.78 13.76
CA PRO A 417 36.61 -7.05 12.57
C PRO A 417 35.28 -7.66 12.11
N ALA A 418 34.18 -6.99 12.40
CA ALA A 418 32.84 -7.56 12.29
C ALA A 418 31.87 -6.44 11.89
N GLU A 419 31.65 -6.25 10.59
CA GLU A 419 30.91 -5.13 10.02
C GLU A 419 29.41 -5.43 9.72
N VAL A 420 28.75 -6.48 10.29
CA VAL A 420 27.35 -6.81 9.91
C VAL A 420 26.44 -5.72 10.42
N GLN A 421 25.72 -5.08 9.51
CA GLN A 421 24.58 -4.23 9.85
C GLN A 421 23.31 -5.05 10.05
N TYR A 422 23.02 -5.96 9.12
CA TYR A 422 21.87 -6.85 9.18
C TYR A 422 22.17 -8.23 8.54
N LEU A 423 21.56 -9.27 9.10
CA LEU A 423 21.68 -10.66 8.62
C LEU A 423 20.30 -11.32 8.60
N LEU A 424 19.94 -11.91 7.47
CA LEU A 424 18.84 -12.85 7.33
C LEU A 424 19.41 -14.22 6.99
N ASP A 425 19.26 -15.16 7.91
CA ASP A 425 19.94 -16.45 7.86
C ASP A 425 19.16 -17.56 8.55
N THR A 426 19.85 -18.67 8.76
CA THR A 426 19.46 -19.65 9.77
C THR A 426 20.54 -19.66 10.84
N TYR A 427 20.17 -19.64 12.12
CA TYR A 427 21.11 -19.70 13.24
C TYR A 427 20.73 -20.83 14.17
N PHE A 428 21.67 -21.75 14.43
CA PHE A 428 21.42 -23.02 15.13
C PHE A 428 20.22 -23.81 14.58
N GLY A 429 20.06 -23.84 13.25
CA GLY A 429 19.00 -24.57 12.56
C GLY A 429 17.61 -23.92 12.56
N ASN A 430 17.47 -22.70 13.09
CA ASN A 430 16.23 -21.92 13.05
C ASN A 430 16.37 -20.73 12.12
N PHE A 431 15.29 -20.27 11.49
CA PHE A 431 15.32 -18.96 10.82
C PHE A 431 15.72 -17.86 11.81
N SER A 432 16.50 -16.91 11.35
CA SER A 432 17.04 -15.84 12.17
C SER A 432 17.11 -14.53 11.39
N PHE A 433 16.83 -13.44 12.10
CA PHE A 433 17.14 -12.09 11.64
C PHE A 433 17.81 -11.32 12.78
N GLY A 434 18.95 -10.70 12.52
CA GLY A 434 19.70 -9.93 13.51
C GLY A 434 20.27 -8.65 12.95
N VAL A 435 20.46 -7.66 13.82
CA VAL A 435 21.13 -6.41 13.48
C VAL A 435 22.19 -6.03 14.50
N CYS A 436 23.20 -5.27 14.06
CA CYS A 436 24.10 -4.58 14.95
C CYS A 436 23.63 -3.15 15.20
N THR A 437 23.64 -2.71 16.46
CA THR A 437 23.29 -1.33 16.83
C THR A 437 24.47 -0.55 17.40
N SER A 438 24.33 0.76 17.54
CA SER A 438 25.29 1.69 18.14
C SER A 438 25.67 1.38 19.59
N SER A 439 24.94 0.47 20.25
CA SER A 439 25.35 -0.12 21.53
C SER A 439 26.47 -1.17 21.40
N ASN A 440 26.87 -1.51 20.18
CA ASN A 440 27.80 -2.59 19.81
C ASN A 440 27.35 -3.99 20.25
N ILE A 441 26.05 -4.19 20.38
CA ILE A 441 25.44 -5.46 20.76
C ILE A 441 24.82 -6.09 19.51
N TRP A 442 25.13 -7.36 19.28
CA TRP A 442 24.45 -8.20 18.29
C TRP A 442 23.33 -8.99 18.97
N THR A 443 22.12 -8.91 18.42
CA THR A 443 21.01 -9.78 18.80
C THR A 443 20.40 -10.45 17.57
N THR A 444 19.56 -11.45 17.80
CA THR A 444 18.77 -12.07 16.73
C THR A 444 17.36 -12.38 17.23
N ALA A 445 16.37 -12.22 16.36
CA ALA A 445 15.06 -12.84 16.48
C ALA A 445 15.10 -14.22 15.82
N GLN A 446 15.03 -15.28 16.62
CA GLN A 446 15.05 -16.66 16.14
C GLN A 446 13.64 -17.26 16.11
N GLY A 447 13.32 -17.88 14.98
CA GLY A 447 12.00 -18.44 14.71
C GLY A 447 11.99 -19.95 14.59
N LEU A 448 11.13 -20.43 13.70
CA LEU A 448 10.94 -21.85 13.41
C LEU A 448 12.11 -22.46 12.63
N ALA A 449 12.34 -23.75 12.85
CA ALA A 449 13.26 -24.55 12.05
C ALA A 449 12.65 -24.91 10.67
N PRO A 450 13.30 -24.57 9.55
CA PRO A 450 12.80 -24.93 8.22
C PRO A 450 12.88 -26.44 7.97
N LEU A 451 11.84 -26.98 7.34
CA LEU A 451 11.87 -28.33 6.80
C LEU A 451 12.46 -28.33 5.39
N ALA A 452 13.31 -29.32 5.11
CA ALA A 452 13.89 -29.53 3.80
C ALA A 452 12.81 -29.67 2.71
N GLY A 453 13.07 -29.11 1.54
CA GLY A 453 12.22 -29.25 0.36
C GLY A 453 10.95 -28.40 0.36
N ARG A 454 10.72 -27.55 1.37
CA ARG A 454 9.57 -26.64 1.44
C ARG A 454 9.96 -25.20 1.13
N TRP A 455 9.07 -24.49 0.45
CA TRP A 455 9.16 -23.04 0.28
C TRP A 455 8.73 -22.34 1.56
N TYR A 456 9.51 -21.33 1.94
CA TYR A 456 9.20 -20.39 3.01
C TYR A 456 9.41 -18.97 2.48
N PHE A 457 8.51 -18.07 2.86
CA PHE A 457 8.75 -16.64 2.73
C PHE A 457 9.22 -16.11 4.08
N ILE A 458 10.40 -15.54 4.14
CA ILE A 458 10.99 -15.04 5.38
C ILE A 458 11.24 -13.55 5.29
N VAL A 459 10.91 -12.82 6.37
CA VAL A 459 11.11 -11.37 6.45
C VAL A 459 11.70 -11.01 7.82
N GLY A 460 12.80 -10.27 7.79
CA GLY A 460 13.35 -9.59 8.97
C GLY A 460 12.99 -8.11 8.94
N THR A 461 12.51 -7.55 10.05
CA THR A 461 12.27 -6.10 10.18
C THR A 461 12.88 -5.55 11.47
N TYR A 462 13.46 -4.36 11.38
CA TYR A 462 14.00 -3.60 12.51
C TYR A 462 13.43 -2.19 12.53
N ASP A 463 13.03 -1.69 13.70
CA ASP A 463 12.39 -0.38 13.89
C ASP A 463 13.13 0.56 14.86
N GLY A 464 14.36 0.22 15.22
CA GLY A 464 15.16 1.00 16.16
C GLY A 464 14.95 0.60 17.62
N ALA A 465 14.01 -0.31 17.87
CA ALA A 465 13.69 -0.86 19.19
C ALA A 465 13.50 -2.39 19.21
N ASN A 466 13.12 -3.01 18.08
CA ASN A 466 12.82 -4.43 18.00
C ASN A 466 13.27 -5.02 16.66
N GLU A 467 13.94 -6.17 16.74
CA GLU A 467 14.09 -7.12 15.64
C GLU A 467 12.84 -8.00 15.57
N ARG A 468 12.26 -8.17 14.39
CA ARG A 468 11.12 -9.08 14.17
C ARG A 468 11.43 -10.01 13.01
N LEU A 469 11.07 -11.28 13.20
CA LEU A 469 11.14 -12.29 12.17
C LEU A 469 9.72 -12.77 11.84
N TYR A 470 9.36 -12.69 10.57
CA TYR A 470 8.13 -13.22 10.02
C TYR A 470 8.44 -14.43 9.15
N VAL A 471 7.58 -15.43 9.22
CA VAL A 471 7.63 -16.60 8.34
C VAL A 471 6.25 -16.82 7.76
N ASN A 472 6.17 -16.88 6.43
CA ASN A 472 4.93 -17.10 5.68
C ASN A 472 3.84 -16.07 6.01
N GLY A 473 4.22 -14.79 6.10
CA GLY A 473 3.31 -13.68 6.39
C GLY A 473 3.04 -13.45 7.89
N ALA A 474 3.30 -14.43 8.75
CA ALA A 474 3.00 -14.34 10.18
C ALA A 474 4.23 -13.98 11.03
N LEU A 475 4.04 -13.14 12.05
CA LEU A 475 5.10 -12.84 13.03
C LEU A 475 5.45 -14.11 13.79
N ASN A 476 6.73 -14.47 13.78
CA ASN A 476 7.23 -15.71 14.37
C ASN A 476 8.12 -15.47 15.60
N ALA A 477 8.90 -14.39 15.60
CA ALA A 477 9.74 -14.01 16.73
C ALA A 477 9.93 -12.49 16.84
N THR A 478 10.23 -12.02 18.05
CA THR A 478 10.60 -10.63 18.33
C THR A 478 11.66 -10.59 19.42
N THR A 479 12.73 -9.83 19.18
CA THR A 479 13.80 -9.56 20.14
C THR A 479 13.93 -8.06 20.33
N ALA A 480 13.92 -7.59 21.58
CA ALA A 480 14.08 -6.17 21.89
C ALA A 480 15.55 -5.77 21.79
N GLN A 481 15.83 -4.71 21.02
CA GLN A 481 17.16 -4.13 20.86
C GLN A 481 17.00 -2.68 20.42
N THR A 482 17.47 -1.75 21.23
CA THR A 482 17.35 -0.31 20.94
C THR A 482 18.63 0.27 20.37
N GLY A 483 18.51 1.16 19.41
CA GLY A 483 19.62 1.94 18.88
C GLY A 483 19.54 2.14 17.37
N THR A 484 20.44 2.96 16.85
CA THR A 484 20.65 3.05 15.41
C THR A 484 21.51 1.89 14.95
N LEU A 485 21.29 1.39 13.74
CA LEU A 485 22.21 0.51 13.04
C LEU A 485 23.59 1.16 12.98
N THR A 486 24.65 0.37 13.09
CA THR A 486 26.01 0.91 13.01
C THR A 486 26.92 0.03 12.17
N THR A 487 27.82 0.67 11.42
CA THR A 487 29.06 0.06 10.94
C THR A 487 30.22 0.62 11.73
N LEU A 488 31.08 -0.26 12.25
CA LEU A 488 32.34 0.20 12.82
C LEU A 488 33.34 0.41 11.69
N SER A 489 33.49 1.67 11.29
CA SER A 489 34.53 2.11 10.36
C SER A 489 35.91 1.70 10.86
N GLY A 490 36.51 0.66 10.27
CA GLY A 490 37.85 0.25 10.72
C GLY A 490 38.55 -0.90 9.98
N GLY A 491 37.87 -1.73 9.18
CA GLY A 491 38.52 -2.92 8.62
C GLY A 491 37.93 -3.41 7.30
N GLY A 492 38.33 -2.80 6.19
CA GLY A 492 38.26 -3.47 4.89
C GLY A 492 36.86 -3.86 4.37
N ALA A 493 35.79 -3.14 4.69
CA ALA A 493 34.52 -3.06 3.95
C ALA A 493 34.11 -4.34 3.19
N THR A 494 33.51 -5.30 3.89
CA THR A 494 32.86 -6.44 3.24
C THR A 494 31.45 -6.06 2.83
N GLY A 495 31.24 -6.06 1.51
CA GLY A 495 29.98 -5.71 0.88
C GLY A 495 28.83 -6.67 1.21
N ALA A 496 27.61 -6.27 0.84
CA ALA A 496 26.44 -7.10 0.94
C ALA A 496 26.51 -8.31 -0.01
N SER A 497 25.91 -9.43 0.39
CA SER A 497 25.87 -10.65 -0.41
C SER A 497 24.59 -11.47 -0.20
N ILE A 498 24.22 -12.22 -1.23
CA ILE A 498 23.09 -13.16 -1.22
C ILE A 498 23.61 -14.59 -1.37
N GLY A 499 23.10 -15.50 -0.54
CA GLY A 499 23.37 -16.93 -0.61
C GLY A 499 24.76 -17.36 -0.10
N TYR A 500 25.58 -16.42 0.38
CA TYR A 500 26.86 -16.72 1.02
C TYR A 500 27.31 -15.59 1.93
N ASP A 501 28.17 -15.94 2.89
CA ASP A 501 29.02 -14.99 3.63
C ASP A 501 30.46 -15.09 3.10
N SER A 502 31.03 -13.96 2.68
CA SER A 502 32.35 -13.89 2.03
C SER A 502 33.55 -14.08 2.96
N PHE A 503 33.37 -13.97 4.28
CA PHE A 503 34.44 -14.04 5.27
C PHE A 503 34.31 -15.23 6.22
N ARG A 504 33.08 -15.69 6.53
CA ARG A 504 32.87 -16.97 7.22
C ARG A 504 33.06 -18.14 6.26
N ASN A 505 34.32 -18.46 5.94
CA ASN A 505 34.75 -19.62 5.12
C ASN A 505 33.80 -20.84 5.25
N GLY A 506 32.74 -20.91 4.43
CA GLY A 506 31.82 -22.05 4.41
C GLY A 506 30.33 -21.78 4.72
N GLU A 507 29.88 -20.58 5.07
CA GLU A 507 28.43 -20.32 5.28
C GLU A 507 27.73 -20.03 3.94
N PHE A 508 27.43 -21.11 3.22
CA PHE A 508 26.77 -21.07 1.92
C PHE A 508 25.35 -21.62 2.00
N MET A 509 24.45 -21.01 1.24
CA MET A 509 23.11 -21.55 1.03
C MET A 509 23.18 -22.86 0.24
N ASN A 510 22.57 -23.92 0.76
CA ASN A 510 22.28 -25.17 0.04
C ASN A 510 20.79 -25.27 -0.28
N GLY A 511 20.36 -24.60 -1.34
CA GLY A 511 18.94 -24.50 -1.67
C GLY A 511 18.64 -23.44 -2.70
N ILE A 512 17.36 -23.11 -2.83
CA ILE A 512 16.86 -22.14 -3.81
C ILE A 512 16.52 -20.84 -3.07
N ILE A 513 16.96 -19.70 -3.63
CA ILE A 513 16.56 -18.36 -3.19
C ILE A 513 15.86 -17.66 -4.35
N ASP A 514 14.78 -16.95 -4.04
CA ASP A 514 13.95 -16.22 -4.97
C ASP A 514 13.47 -14.89 -4.38
N ASP A 515 13.26 -13.89 -5.25
CA ASP A 515 12.61 -12.61 -4.96
C ASP A 515 13.14 -11.88 -3.70
N VAL A 516 14.45 -11.64 -3.67
CA VAL A 516 15.14 -10.99 -2.53
C VAL A 516 14.87 -9.49 -2.56
N ARG A 517 14.50 -8.90 -1.42
CA ARG A 517 14.29 -7.45 -1.29
C ARG A 517 14.95 -6.87 -0.05
N VAL A 518 15.37 -5.61 -0.15
CA VAL A 518 15.85 -4.77 0.95
C VAL A 518 15.08 -3.46 0.97
N TYR A 519 14.66 -3.02 2.15
CA TYR A 519 13.91 -1.80 2.39
C TYR A 519 14.61 -0.94 3.43
N GLY A 520 14.65 0.37 3.18
CA GLY A 520 15.18 1.35 4.13
C GLY A 520 14.18 1.82 5.20
N HIS A 521 13.13 1.04 5.42
CA HIS A 521 12.13 1.27 6.46
C HIS A 521 11.64 -0.06 7.03
N THR A 522 10.97 -0.02 8.18
CA THR A 522 10.34 -1.19 8.79
C THR A 522 9.05 -1.51 8.04
N LEU A 523 8.95 -2.70 7.45
CA LEU A 523 7.71 -3.19 6.87
C LEU A 523 6.70 -3.49 7.99
N SER A 524 5.46 -3.07 7.77
CA SER A 524 4.32 -3.46 8.59
C SER A 524 3.96 -4.93 8.38
N ALA A 525 3.28 -5.55 9.35
CA ALA A 525 2.77 -6.92 9.20
C ALA A 525 1.85 -7.08 7.97
N GLN A 526 1.13 -6.03 7.57
CA GLN A 526 0.30 -6.03 6.37
C GLN A 526 1.14 -6.07 5.09
N GLU A 527 2.22 -5.28 5.00
CA GLU A 527 3.13 -5.32 3.85
C GLU A 527 3.85 -6.66 3.75
N VAL A 528 4.25 -7.24 4.89
CA VAL A 528 4.79 -8.60 4.95
C VAL A 528 3.78 -9.62 4.40
N GLN A 529 2.51 -9.52 4.79
CA GLN A 529 1.46 -10.40 4.27
C GLN A 529 1.20 -10.18 2.77
N GLN A 530 1.27 -8.94 2.28
CA GLN A 530 1.12 -8.65 0.86
C GLN A 530 2.27 -9.24 0.04
N LEU A 531 3.52 -9.08 0.49
CA LEU A 531 4.69 -9.69 -0.16
C LEU A 531 4.55 -11.21 -0.22
N TYR A 532 4.08 -11.83 0.86
CA TYR A 532 3.83 -13.26 0.91
C TYR A 532 2.76 -13.70 -0.11
N ASN A 533 1.70 -12.92 -0.25
CA ASN A 533 0.60 -13.24 -1.18
C ASN A 533 1.00 -13.09 -2.66
N LEU A 534 2.05 -12.34 -2.99
CA LEU A 534 2.53 -12.22 -4.39
C LEU A 534 3.10 -13.54 -4.93
N GLY A 535 3.64 -14.38 -4.06
CA GLY A 535 4.24 -15.66 -4.43
C GLY A 535 3.39 -16.87 -4.05
N HIS A 536 2.09 -16.69 -3.77
CA HIS A 536 1.22 -17.79 -3.33
C HIS A 536 0.37 -18.38 -4.44
#